data_AF-A0A914Y4Q8-F1
#
_entry.id   AF-A0A914Y4Q8-F1
#
_cell.length_a   1.000
_cell.length_b   1.000
_cell.length_c   1.000
_cell.angle_alpha   90.00
_cell.angle_beta   90.00
_cell.angle_gamma   90.00
#
_symmetry.space_group_name_H-M   'P 1'
#
loop_
_entity.id
_entity.type
_entity.pdbx_description
1 polymer ?
#
loop_
_entity_poly.entity_id
_entity_poly.type
_entity_poly.pdbx_seq_one_letter_code
_entity_poly.pdbx_strand_id
1 'polypeptide(L)'
;MNDSGYLCCSGALQETIMEAIDELKKEKEDTGEEFNSCNMHAMGMKIGKMAEEKFNTSFETFVGISNFASKTRFHGNFLCKVKAEGKIILSYGTPKKGNPLESIPLPVPFRRRHYTFTYRV
;
A
#
# COMPACT_ATOMS: atom_id res chain seq x y z
N MET A 1 3.42 11.81 7.01
CA MET A 1 2.26 11.32 7.80
C MET A 1 1.05 12.11 7.34
N ASN A 2 -0.13 11.50 7.27
CA ASN A 2 -1.37 12.22 7.02
C ASN A 2 -1.95 12.80 8.32
N ASP A 3 -3.01 13.59 8.20
CA ASP A 3 -3.67 14.28 9.33
C ASP A 3 -4.21 13.33 10.41
N SER A 4 -4.44 12.06 10.04
CA SER A 4 -4.85 11.00 10.98
C SER A 4 -3.68 10.29 11.67
N GLY A 5 -2.43 10.75 11.48
CA GLY A 5 -1.24 10.18 12.08
C GLY A 5 -0.74 8.89 11.42
N TYR A 6 -1.30 8.50 10.27
CA TYR A 6 -0.88 7.31 9.53
C TYR A 6 0.15 7.64 8.45
N LEU A 7 0.94 6.64 8.07
CA LEU A 7 1.98 6.78 7.06
C LEU A 7 1.37 6.76 5.65
N CYS A 8 1.45 7.90 4.95
CA CYS A 8 1.27 7.99 3.51
C CYS A 8 2.47 8.70 2.87
N CYS A 9 3.01 8.09 1.82
CA CYS A 9 4.17 8.56 1.07
C CYS A 9 3.77 9.21 -0.27
N SER A 10 2.50 9.07 -0.69
CA SER A 10 1.95 9.65 -1.92
C SER A 10 0.59 10.28 -1.65
N GLY A 11 0.49 11.60 -1.84
CA GLY A 11 -0.78 12.33 -1.75
C GLY A 11 -1.78 11.89 -2.83
N ALA A 12 -1.29 11.67 -4.05
CA ALA A 12 -2.13 11.18 -5.15
C ALA A 12 -2.73 9.79 -4.84
N LEU A 13 -2.00 8.91 -4.15
CA LEU A 13 -2.54 7.61 -3.73
C LEU A 13 -3.56 7.77 -2.60
N GLN A 14 -3.33 8.71 -1.67
CA GLN A 14 -4.32 9.03 -0.64
C GLN A 14 -5.63 9.53 -1.26
N GLU A 15 -5.56 10.46 -2.20
CA GLU A 15 -6.71 10.96 -2.95
C GLU A 15 -7.44 9.82 -3.66
N THR A 16 -6.71 8.93 -4.35
CA THR A 16 -7.32 7.77 -5.03
C THR A 16 -8.04 6.83 -4.10
N ILE A 17 -7.55 6.60 -2.88
CA ILE A 17 -8.25 5.79 -1.89
C ILE A 17 -9.59 6.45 -1.51
N MET A 18 -9.61 7.77 -1.31
CA MET A 18 -10.82 8.50 -0.94
C MET A 18 -11.80 8.57 -2.12
N GLU A 19 -11.32 8.89 -3.32
CA GLU A 19 -12.10 8.88 -4.57
C GLU A 19 -12.76 7.51 -4.79
N ALA A 20 -12.03 6.42 -4.59
CA ALA A 20 -12.57 5.07 -4.76
C ALA A 20 -13.72 4.73 -3.81
N ILE A 21 -13.65 5.22 -2.57
CA ILE A 21 -14.74 5.05 -1.59
C ILE A 21 -15.94 5.90 -1.99
N ASP A 22 -15.72 7.14 -2.41
CA ASP A 22 -16.80 8.04 -2.82
C ASP A 22 -17.49 7.55 -4.09
N GLU A 23 -16.75 7.00 -5.05
CA GLU A 23 -17.33 6.32 -6.22
C GLU A 23 -18.15 5.09 -5.81
N LEU A 24 -17.65 4.25 -4.90
CA LEU A 24 -18.38 3.07 -4.44
C LEU A 24 -19.69 3.45 -3.73
N LYS A 25 -19.70 4.56 -2.99
CA LYS A 25 -20.92 5.10 -2.38
C LYS A 25 -21.92 5.56 -3.43
N LYS A 26 -21.48 6.33 -4.42
CA LYS A 26 -22.31 6.81 -5.52
C LYS A 26 -22.90 5.65 -6.34
N GLU A 27 -22.08 4.66 -6.68
CA GLU A 27 -22.54 3.45 -7.39
C GLU A 27 -23.67 2.74 -6.63
N LYS A 28 -23.61 2.71 -5.29
CA LYS A 28 -24.69 2.14 -4.46
C LYS A 28 -25.93 3.00 -4.44
N GLU A 29 -25.77 4.30 -4.24
CA GLU A 29 -26.86 5.28 -4.31
C GLU A 29 -27.61 5.22 -5.64
N ASP A 30 -26.88 5.15 -6.77
CA ASP A 30 -27.46 5.04 -8.12
C ASP A 30 -28.28 3.76 -8.32
N THR A 31 -27.94 2.68 -7.61
CA THR A 31 -28.71 1.42 -7.62
C THR A 31 -29.85 1.39 -6.60
N GLY A 32 -30.04 2.46 -5.81
CA GLY A 32 -31.00 2.52 -4.72
C GLY A 32 -30.61 1.69 -3.50
N GLU A 33 -29.36 1.24 -3.42
CA GLU A 33 -28.82 0.47 -2.31
C GLU A 33 -28.05 1.39 -1.34
N GLU A 34 -28.12 1.10 -0.04
CA GLU A 34 -27.29 1.80 0.94
C GLU A 34 -25.83 1.30 0.89
N PHE A 35 -24.87 2.22 0.97
CA PHE A 35 -23.47 1.85 1.10
C PHE A 35 -23.20 1.11 2.41
N ASN A 36 -22.82 -0.17 2.31
CA ASN A 36 -22.45 -0.97 3.47
C ASN A 36 -20.93 -0.95 3.72
N SER A 37 -20.50 -0.16 4.70
CA SER A 37 -19.07 -0.08 5.10
C SER A 37 -18.49 -1.41 5.65
N CYS A 38 -19.31 -2.42 5.96
CA CYS A 38 -18.83 -3.75 6.34
C CYS A 38 -18.44 -4.61 5.13
N ASN A 39 -18.81 -4.22 3.90
CA ASN A 39 -18.34 -4.89 2.69
C ASN A 39 -16.91 -4.47 2.34
N MET A 40 -15.97 -4.88 3.21
CA MET A 40 -14.54 -4.56 3.10
C MET A 40 -13.90 -5.13 1.84
N HIS A 41 -14.44 -6.24 1.33
CA HIS A 41 -13.99 -6.83 0.08
C HIS A 41 -14.29 -5.89 -1.10
N ALA A 42 -15.51 -5.37 -1.22
CA ALA A 42 -15.85 -4.42 -2.28
C ALA A 42 -14.99 -3.16 -2.22
N MET A 43 -14.77 -2.60 -1.02
CA MET A 43 -13.85 -1.47 -0.84
C MET A 43 -12.43 -1.79 -1.29
N GLY A 44 -11.86 -2.91 -0.82
CA GLY A 44 -10.50 -3.32 -1.18
C GLY A 44 -10.33 -3.52 -2.68
N MET A 45 -11.30 -4.16 -3.33
CA MET A 45 -11.32 -4.38 -4.78
C MET A 45 -11.40 -3.07 -5.56
N LYS A 46 -12.31 -2.16 -5.20
CA LYS A 46 -12.47 -0.86 -5.86
C LYS A 46 -11.22 0.01 -5.74
N ILE A 47 -10.67 0.12 -4.54
CA ILE A 47 -9.43 0.88 -4.27
C ILE A 47 -8.24 0.30 -5.04
N GLY A 48 -8.05 -1.02 -4.97
CA GLY A 48 -6.98 -1.70 -5.69
C GLY A 48 -7.06 -1.43 -7.18
N LYS A 49 -8.22 -1.68 -7.79
CA LYS A 49 -8.46 -1.45 -9.23
C LYS A 49 -8.15 -0.02 -9.66
N MET A 50 -8.69 0.98 -8.96
CA MET A 50 -8.45 2.39 -9.32
C MET A 50 -6.98 2.80 -9.14
N ALA A 51 -6.29 2.29 -8.12
CA ALA A 51 -4.86 2.53 -7.95
C ALA A 51 -4.04 1.89 -9.08
N GLU A 52 -4.36 0.66 -9.48
CA GLU A 52 -3.70 -0.02 -10.60
C GLU A 52 -3.89 0.74 -11.91
N GLU A 53 -5.12 1.20 -12.18
CA GLU A 53 -5.46 1.98 -13.37
C GLU A 53 -4.75 3.35 -13.38
N LYS A 54 -4.77 4.08 -12.26
CA LYS A 54 -4.19 5.44 -12.17
C LYS A 54 -2.67 5.44 -12.26
N PHE A 55 -2.00 4.47 -11.65
CA PHE A 55 -0.53 4.45 -11.55
C PHE A 55 0.14 3.45 -12.49
N ASN A 56 -0.64 2.71 -13.30
CA ASN A 56 -0.15 1.76 -14.29
C ASN A 56 0.88 0.76 -13.72
N THR A 57 0.57 0.22 -12.54
CA THR A 57 1.38 -0.80 -11.85
C THR A 57 0.50 -1.60 -10.91
N SER A 58 0.91 -2.80 -10.51
CA SER A 58 0.14 -3.65 -9.59
C SER A 58 0.07 -3.07 -8.17
N PHE A 59 -1.04 -3.30 -7.48
CA PHE A 59 -1.27 -2.87 -6.09
C PHE A 59 -1.77 -4.01 -5.20
N GLU A 60 -1.46 -3.90 -3.92
CA GLU A 60 -2.07 -4.68 -2.85
C GLU A 60 -2.81 -3.73 -1.91
N THR A 61 -4.09 -4.03 -1.67
CA THR A 61 -4.96 -3.24 -0.78
C THR A 61 -5.55 -4.11 0.32
N PHE A 62 -5.41 -3.66 1.55
CA PHE A 62 -5.94 -4.30 2.76
C PHE A 62 -6.88 -3.34 3.47
N VAL A 63 -8.07 -3.84 3.84
CA VAL A 63 -9.06 -3.11 4.62
C VAL A 63 -9.30 -3.86 5.92
N GLY A 64 -9.07 -3.17 7.05
CA GLY A 64 -9.22 -3.71 8.39
C GLY A 64 -10.23 -2.93 9.23
N ILE A 65 -10.91 -3.64 10.14
CA ILE A 65 -11.87 -3.05 11.08
C ILE A 65 -11.17 -2.11 12.09
N SER A 66 -9.96 -2.47 12.50
CA SER A 66 -9.17 -1.74 13.49
C SER A 66 -7.73 -1.54 13.03
N ASN A 67 -6.95 -0.84 13.84
CA ASN A 67 -5.55 -0.57 13.53
C ASN A 67 -4.71 -1.85 13.54
N PHE A 68 -3.93 -2.04 12.48
CA PHE A 68 -3.00 -3.16 12.33
C PHE A 68 -1.58 -2.65 12.04
N ALA A 69 -0.56 -3.39 12.49
CA ALA A 69 0.83 -3.14 12.12
C ALA A 69 1.11 -3.75 10.73
N SER A 70 1.92 -3.07 9.93
CA SER A 70 2.36 -3.58 8.63
C SER A 70 3.85 -3.30 8.43
N LYS A 71 4.54 -4.27 7.82
CA LYS A 71 5.92 -4.13 7.33
C LYS A 71 5.95 -4.69 5.92
N THR A 72 5.95 -3.81 4.94
CA THR A 72 5.86 -4.19 3.53
C THR A 72 7.04 -3.63 2.76
N ARG A 73 7.49 -4.38 1.74
CA ARG A 73 8.27 -3.77 0.65
C ARG A 73 7.26 -3.25 -0.35
N PHE A 74 7.48 -2.05 -0.87
CA PHE A 74 6.58 -1.40 -1.82
C PHE A 74 7.36 -0.76 -2.96
N HIS A 75 6.67 -0.54 -4.08
CA HIS A 75 7.24 0.09 -5.27
C HIS A 75 7.19 1.61 -5.18
N GLY A 76 8.31 2.28 -5.43
CA GLY A 76 8.40 3.74 -5.47
C GLY A 76 7.92 4.41 -4.19
N ASN A 77 7.05 5.42 -4.32
CA ASN A 77 6.41 6.13 -3.20
C ASN A 77 4.96 5.66 -2.95
N PHE A 78 4.57 4.52 -3.52
CA PHE A 78 3.20 4.01 -3.45
C PHE A 78 3.00 3.20 -2.16
N LEU A 79 2.89 3.91 -1.05
CA LEU A 79 2.48 3.36 0.24
C LEU A 79 1.56 4.39 0.90
N CYS A 80 0.35 3.99 1.24
CA CYS A 80 -0.55 4.85 1.99
C CYS A 80 -1.45 4.05 2.92
N LYS A 81 -1.42 4.45 4.20
CA LYS A 81 -2.32 3.99 5.24
C LYS A 81 -3.23 5.13 5.67
N VAL A 82 -4.54 4.93 5.61
CA VAL A 82 -5.54 5.94 5.94
C VAL A 82 -6.63 5.35 6.85
N LYS A 83 -7.40 6.24 7.48
CA LYS A 83 -8.64 5.89 8.17
C LYS A 83 -9.81 6.51 7.42
N ALA A 84 -10.75 5.69 6.96
CA ALA A 84 -11.95 6.12 6.24
C ALA A 84 -13.09 5.13 6.52
N GLU A 85 -14.34 5.61 6.62
CA GLU A 85 -15.53 4.77 6.87
C GLU A 85 -15.41 3.86 8.12
N GLY A 86 -14.75 4.38 9.16
CA GLY A 86 -14.45 3.62 10.37
C GLY A 86 -13.49 2.43 10.17
N LYS A 87 -12.86 2.31 9.00
CA LYS A 87 -11.88 1.26 8.66
C LYS A 87 -10.47 1.85 8.58
N ILE A 88 -9.50 0.97 8.73
CA ILE A 88 -8.10 1.25 8.44
C ILE A 88 -7.76 0.61 7.11
N ILE A 89 -7.26 1.40 6.17
CA ILE A 89 -6.98 0.99 4.81
C ILE A 89 -5.48 1.14 4.60
N LEU A 90 -4.83 0.09 4.10
CA LEU A 90 -3.45 0.13 3.62
C LEU A 90 -3.46 -0.25 2.16
N SER A 91 -2.94 0.62 1.30
CA SER A 91 -2.69 0.30 -0.10
C SER A 91 -1.23 0.58 -0.44
N TYR A 92 -0.59 -0.32 -1.18
CA TYR A 92 0.77 -0.13 -1.67
C TYR A 92 0.99 -0.73 -3.04
N GLY A 93 1.88 -0.12 -3.82
CA GLY A 93 2.32 -0.65 -5.10
C GLY A 93 3.14 -1.92 -4.86
N THR A 94 2.72 -3.03 -5.45
CA THR A 94 3.40 -4.33 -5.32
C THR A 94 4.82 -4.21 -5.88
N PRO A 95 5.86 -4.70 -5.16
CA PRO A 95 7.21 -4.74 -5.69
C PRO A 95 7.25 -5.49 -7.02
N LYS A 96 7.76 -4.82 -8.06
CA LYS A 96 8.05 -5.49 -9.33
C LYS A 96 9.15 -6.52 -9.08
N LYS A 97 8.93 -7.76 -9.53
CA LYS A 97 10.04 -8.73 -9.62
C LYS A 97 11.06 -8.11 -10.57
N GLY A 98 12.24 -7.78 -10.08
CA GLY A 98 13.31 -7.33 -10.95
C GLY A 98 13.51 -8.37 -12.05
N ASN A 99 13.75 -7.94 -13.28
CA ASN A 99 14.25 -8.85 -14.30
C ASN A 99 15.50 -9.53 -13.72
N PRO A 100 15.59 -10.87 -13.66
CA PRO A 100 16.79 -11.54 -13.15
C PRO A 100 18.07 -11.03 -13.82
N LEU A 101 17.95 -10.60 -15.08
CA LEU A 101 19.02 -10.05 -15.91
C LEU A 101 19.48 -8.64 -15.55
N GLU A 102 18.69 -7.87 -14.79
CA GLU A 102 19.03 -6.51 -14.34
C GLU A 102 19.62 -6.50 -12.92
N SER A 103 19.57 -7.65 -12.22
CA SER A 103 19.96 -7.78 -10.82
C SER A 103 21.33 -8.42 -10.57
N ILE A 104 22.16 -8.62 -11.60
CA ILE A 104 23.56 -9.02 -11.44
C ILE A 104 24.46 -7.82 -11.77
N PRO A 105 24.73 -6.89 -10.83
CA PRO A 105 26.01 -6.23 -10.88
C PRO A 105 27.06 -7.34 -10.74
N LEU A 106 28.05 -7.36 -11.65
CA LEU A 106 29.21 -8.25 -11.56
C LEU A 106 29.68 -8.32 -10.10
N PRO A 107 30.07 -9.50 -9.58
CA PRO A 107 30.47 -9.62 -8.19
C PRO A 107 31.60 -8.64 -7.91
N VAL A 108 31.30 -7.56 -7.20
CA VAL A 108 32.32 -6.74 -6.56
C VAL A 108 33.10 -7.69 -5.65
N PRO A 109 34.44 -7.74 -5.75
CA PRO A 109 35.23 -8.67 -4.95
C PRO A 109 34.90 -8.45 -3.48
N PHE A 110 34.45 -9.52 -2.83
CA PHE A 110 34.03 -9.52 -1.43
C PHE A 110 35.24 -9.17 -0.55
N ARG A 111 35.43 -7.89 -0.27
CA ARG A 111 36.45 -7.44 0.67
C ARG A 111 35.99 -7.84 2.06
N ARG A 112 36.53 -8.96 2.57
CA ARG A 112 36.29 -9.43 3.94
C ARG A 112 36.62 -8.29 4.90
N ARG A 113 35.59 -7.64 5.47
CA ARG A 113 35.80 -6.86 6.70
C ARG A 113 35.98 -7.87 7.82
N HIS A 114 37.21 -8.01 8.29
CA HIS A 114 37.49 -8.64 9.56
C HIS A 114 36.81 -7.81 10.65
N TYR A 115 35.68 -8.29 11.17
CA TYR A 115 35.16 -7.81 12.44
C TYR A 115 35.88 -8.60 13.54
N THR A 116 36.81 -7.95 14.23
CA THR A 116 37.30 -8.43 15.52
C THR A 116 36.19 -8.23 16.54
N PHE A 117 35.60 -9.33 16.99
CA PHE A 117 34.64 -9.34 18.08
C PHE A 117 35.43 -9.34 19.39
N THR A 118 35.63 -8.17 20.01
CA THR A 118 36.18 -8.07 21.37
C THR A 118 35.03 -8.25 22.37
N TYR A 119 34.94 -9.43 22.98
CA TYR A 119 34.18 -9.60 24.21
C TYR A 119 34.92 -8.89 25.34
N ARG A 120 34.32 -7.85 25.92
CA ARG A 120 34.72 -7.37 27.26
C ARG A 120 34.09 -8.32 28.27
N VAL A 121 34.94 -9.06 28.98
CA VAL A 121 34.62 -9.69 30.27
C VAL A 121 34.86 -8.65 31.36
#